data_AF-A0A7R9E6F7-F1
#
_entry.id   AF-A0A7R9E6F7-F1
#
_cell.length_a   1.000
_cell.length_b   1.000
_cell.length_c   1.000
_cell.angle_alpha   90.00
_cell.angle_beta   90.00
_cell.angle_gamma   90.00
#
_symmetry.space_group_name_H-M   'P 1'
#
loop_
_entity.id
_entity.type
_entity.pdbx_description
1 polymer ?
#
loop_
_entity_poly.entity_id
_entity_poly.type
_entity_poly.pdbx_seq_one_letter_code
_entity_poly.pdbx_strand_id
1 'polypeptide(L)'
;MDFLLCRECGADTADSSYLYNIFSPLALVQSNQSLFGRHSVPVQFLENPLGIRFRVVTISKASCTGVDQWQSDFSWFPGYAWKFCLCTHCGHHLGW
;
A
#
# COMPACT_ATOMS: atom_id res chain seq x y z
N MET A 1 -6.51 -15.23 12.55
CA MET A 1 -6.55 -13.83 12.09
C MET A 1 -5.22 -13.61 11.41
N ASP A 2 -5.24 -13.24 10.14
CA ASP A 2 -4.03 -13.17 9.33
C ASP A 2 -3.63 -11.70 9.16
N PHE A 3 -2.34 -11.42 9.30
CA PHE A 3 -1.81 -10.06 9.29
C PHE A 3 -0.85 -9.82 8.12
N LEU A 4 -0.88 -8.60 7.60
CA LEU A 4 0.24 -8.06 6.85
C LEU A 4 1.34 -7.66 7.84
N LEU A 5 2.57 -8.09 7.56
CA LEU A 5 3.72 -7.86 8.42
C LEU A 5 4.70 -6.91 7.75
N CYS A 6 5.39 -6.09 8.55
CA CYS A 6 6.56 -5.37 8.11
C CYS A 6 7.64 -6.40 7.73
N ARG A 7 8.10 -6.36 6.48
CA ARG A 7 9.14 -7.28 6.01
C ARG A 7 10.46 -7.15 6.80
N GLU A 8 10.76 -5.94 7.27
CA GLU A 8 12.04 -5.64 7.93
C GLU A 8 12.10 -6.18 9.37
N CYS A 9 11.01 -6.03 10.16
CA CYS A 9 11.03 -6.35 11.59
C CYS A 9 9.95 -7.34 12.05
N GLY A 10 9.05 -7.76 11.17
CA GLY A 10 7.98 -8.71 11.49
C GLY A 10 6.79 -8.13 12.26
N ALA A 11 6.77 -6.82 12.53
CA ALA A 11 5.64 -6.19 13.23
C ALA A 11 4.36 -6.20 12.39
N ASP A 12 3.21 -6.38 13.06
CA ASP A 12 1.90 -6.32 12.43
C ASP A 12 1.60 -4.91 11.90
N THR A 13 1.28 -4.80 10.60
CA THR A 13 0.97 -3.51 9.95
C THR A 13 -0.51 -3.37 9.66
N ALA A 14 -1.21 -4.46 9.32
CA ALA A 14 -2.65 -4.43 9.11
C ALA A 14 -3.25 -5.82 9.26
N ASP A 15 -4.48 -5.89 9.76
CA ASP A 15 -5.29 -7.08 9.62
C ASP A 15 -5.65 -7.31 8.15
N SER A 16 -5.53 -8.54 7.66
CA SER A 16 -5.86 -8.89 6.27
C SER A 16 -7.33 -8.62 5.91
N SER A 17 -8.22 -8.54 6.91
CA SER A 17 -9.61 -8.15 6.70
C SER A 17 -9.77 -6.74 6.13
N TYR A 18 -8.80 -5.85 6.38
CA TYR A 18 -8.77 -4.46 5.89
C TYR A 18 -8.25 -4.33 4.45
N LEU A 19 -7.84 -5.41 3.79
CA LEU A 19 -7.63 -5.37 2.34
C LEU A 19 -8.92 -4.90 1.67
N TYR A 20 -8.82 -3.81 0.91
CA TYR A 20 -9.93 -3.14 0.25
C TYR A 20 -9.52 -2.82 -1.19
N ASN A 21 -10.44 -2.88 -2.14
CA ASN A 21 -10.09 -2.80 -3.56
C ASN A 21 -10.42 -1.41 -4.11
N ILE A 22 -9.42 -0.52 -4.17
CA ILE A 22 -9.49 0.72 -4.94
C ILE A 22 -8.53 0.61 -6.11
N PHE A 23 -9.05 0.80 -7.31
CA PHE A 23 -8.25 0.76 -8.52
C PHE A 23 -7.70 2.15 -8.85
N SER A 24 -6.40 2.22 -9.06
CA SER A 24 -5.73 3.37 -9.65
C SER A 24 -5.93 3.35 -11.17
N PRO A 25 -6.39 4.45 -11.79
CA PRO A 25 -6.40 4.57 -13.25
C PRO A 25 -5.00 4.71 -13.85
N LEU A 26 -3.96 4.89 -13.02
CA LEU A 26 -2.56 4.97 -13.43
C LEU A 26 -1.82 3.62 -13.28
N ALA A 27 -2.52 2.53 -12.93
CA ALA A 27 -1.93 1.21 -12.88
C ALA A 27 -1.48 0.75 -14.28
N LEU A 28 -0.19 0.45 -14.44
CA LEU A 28 0.36 -0.07 -15.69
C LEU A 28 -0.16 -1.47 -16.00
N VAL A 29 -0.22 -2.30 -14.96
CA VAL A 29 -0.69 -3.68 -15.00
C VAL A 29 -1.39 -4.00 -13.68
N GLN A 30 -2.40 -4.85 -13.74
CA GLN A 30 -3.07 -5.40 -12.56
C GLN A 30 -2.94 -6.92 -12.58
N SER A 31 -2.67 -7.51 -11.43
CA SER A 31 -2.69 -8.97 -11.26
C SER A 31 -3.52 -9.33 -10.05
N ASN A 32 -4.44 -10.27 -10.23
CA ASN A 32 -5.21 -10.84 -9.14
C ASN A 32 -4.37 -11.90 -8.44
N GLN A 33 -4.23 -11.79 -7.12
CA GLN A 33 -3.48 -12.73 -6.31
C GLN A 33 -4.35 -13.31 -5.22
N SER A 34 -4.06 -14.55 -4.85
CA SER A 34 -4.63 -15.17 -3.65
C SER A 34 -3.78 -14.75 -2.46
N LEU A 35 -4.32 -13.90 -1.58
CA LEU A 35 -3.64 -13.41 -0.38
C LEU A 35 -4.52 -13.67 0.84
N PHE A 36 -3.96 -14.27 1.90
CA PHE A 36 -4.66 -14.52 3.18
C PHE A 36 -6.00 -15.27 3.00
N GLY A 37 -6.00 -16.30 2.16
CA GLY A 37 -7.21 -17.07 1.84
C GLY A 37 -8.28 -16.31 1.03
N ARG A 38 -8.07 -15.02 0.73
CA ARG A 38 -8.91 -14.25 -0.18
C ARG A 38 -8.43 -14.45 -1.61
N HIS A 39 -9.35 -14.84 -2.48
CA HIS A 39 -9.11 -14.88 -3.91
C HIS A 39 -9.26 -13.47 -4.52
N SER A 40 -8.52 -13.22 -5.60
CA SER A 40 -8.66 -12.00 -6.40
C SER A 40 -8.38 -10.69 -5.66
N VAL A 41 -7.35 -10.67 -4.80
CA VAL A 41 -6.83 -9.41 -4.27
C VAL A 41 -6.05 -8.70 -5.37
N PRO A 42 -6.43 -7.48 -5.77
CA PRO A 42 -5.78 -6.76 -6.84
C PRO A 42 -4.42 -6.23 -6.37
N VAL A 43 -3.37 -6.67 -7.04
CA VAL A 43 -2.03 -6.11 -6.92
C VAL A 43 -1.78 -5.23 -8.14
N GLN A 44 -1.57 -3.94 -7.91
CA GLN A 44 -1.44 -2.90 -8.93
C GLN A 44 0.02 -2.53 -9.11
N PHE A 45 0.51 -2.59 -10.35
CA PHE A 45 1.85 -2.14 -10.70
C PHE A 45 1.79 -0.65 -11.03
N LEU A 46 2.36 0.17 -10.14
CA LEU A 46 2.38 1.62 -10.23
C LEU A 46 3.81 2.11 -10.39
N GLU A 47 4.00 3.18 -11.15
CA GLU A 47 5.31 3.76 -11.42
C GLU A 47 5.31 5.22 -10.96
N ASN A 48 6.34 5.61 -10.21
CA ASN A 48 6.50 7.01 -9.81
C ASN A 48 7.16 7.83 -10.94
N PRO A 49 7.22 9.17 -10.84
CA PRO A 49 7.82 10.01 -11.88
C PRO A 49 9.31 9.73 -12.17
N LEU A 50 10.01 9.01 -11.29
CA LEU A 50 11.40 8.59 -11.47
C LEU A 50 11.53 7.22 -12.14
N GLY A 51 10.43 6.60 -12.58
CA GLY A 51 10.44 5.27 -13.21
C GLY A 51 10.54 4.10 -12.23
N ILE A 52 10.45 4.36 -10.91
CA ILE A 52 10.50 3.30 -9.89
C ILE A 52 9.13 2.64 -9.79
N ARG A 53 9.12 1.30 -9.86
CA ARG A 53 7.90 0.49 -9.87
C ARG A 53 7.59 -0.13 -8.53
N PHE A 54 6.32 -0.11 -8.17
CA PHE A 54 5.79 -0.64 -6.92
C PHE A 54 4.64 -1.59 -7.19
N ARG A 55 4.58 -2.67 -6.40
CA ARG A 55 3.42 -3.57 -6.32
C ARG A 55 2.58 -3.14 -5.14
N VAL A 56 1.44 -2.52 -5.43
CA VAL A 56 0.58 -1.89 -4.42
C VAL A 56 -0.70 -2.69 -4.24
N VAL A 57 -1.02 -2.98 -2.98
CA VAL A 57 -2.35 -3.39 -2.54
C VAL A 57 -2.95 -2.24 -1.73
N THR A 58 -4.26 -2.08 -1.78
CA THR A 58 -4.96 -1.03 -1.01
C THR A 58 -5.54 -1.60 0.28
N ILE A 59 -5.36 -0.86 1.37
CA ILE A 59 -5.76 -1.26 2.73
C ILE A 59 -6.55 -0.11 3.34
N SER A 60 -7.73 -0.38 3.90
CA SER A 60 -8.60 0.66 4.47
C SER A 60 -8.17 1.11 5.86
N LYS A 61 -7.38 0.29 6.58
CA LYS A 61 -6.80 0.61 7.89
C LYS A 61 -5.47 -0.09 8.10
N ALA A 62 -4.44 0.67 8.44
CA ALA A 62 -3.09 0.19 8.75
C ALA A 62 -2.50 0.92 9.97
N SER A 63 -1.53 0.27 10.62
CA SER A 63 -0.68 0.81 11.67
C SER A 63 0.64 1.27 11.05
N CYS A 64 0.76 2.58 10.87
CA CYS A 64 2.00 3.21 10.43
C CYS A 64 2.07 4.68 10.87
N THR A 65 3.29 5.21 10.90
CA THR A 65 3.56 6.62 11.16
C THR A 65 3.62 7.36 9.84
N GLY A 66 2.62 8.21 9.58
CA GLY A 66 2.61 9.07 8.41
C GLY A 66 3.56 10.26 8.56
N VAL A 67 4.63 10.33 7.77
CA VAL A 67 5.63 11.40 7.82
C VAL A 67 5.45 12.41 6.69
N ASP A 68 5.98 13.62 6.90
CA ASP A 68 5.85 14.78 6.00
C ASP A 68 4.42 15.31 5.83
N GLN A 69 4.31 16.37 5.03
CA GLN A 69 3.05 16.98 4.64
C GLN A 69 2.38 16.16 3.52
N TRP A 70 1.05 16.16 3.51
CA TRP A 70 0.27 15.59 2.41
C TRP A 70 0.65 16.21 1.07
N GLN A 71 0.84 15.36 0.07
CA GLN A 71 1.18 15.71 -1.31
C GLN A 71 0.06 15.27 -2.24
N SER A 72 -0.38 16.17 -3.11
CA SER A 72 -1.35 15.84 -4.16
C SER A 72 -0.68 15.56 -5.50
N ASP A 73 0.55 16.04 -5.69
CA ASP A 73 1.30 15.86 -6.92
C ASP A 73 1.62 14.39 -7.17
N PHE A 74 1.50 13.96 -8.43
CA PHE A 74 1.81 12.60 -8.86
C PHE A 74 1.06 11.49 -8.11
N SER A 75 -0.11 11.80 -7.54
CA SER A 75 -0.95 10.80 -6.90
C SER A 75 -1.39 9.74 -7.91
N TRP A 76 -1.21 8.47 -7.55
CA TRP A 76 -1.76 7.35 -8.31
C TRP A 76 -3.27 7.22 -8.20
N PHE A 77 -3.89 7.84 -7.21
CA PHE A 77 -5.33 7.76 -6.94
C PHE A 77 -5.94 9.16 -7.05
N PRO A 78 -6.50 9.54 -8.22
CA PRO A 78 -7.09 10.86 -8.40
C PRO A 78 -8.13 11.19 -7.33
N GLY A 79 -8.04 12.40 -6.76
CA GLY A 79 -8.87 12.83 -5.63
C GLY A 79 -8.28 12.52 -4.24
N TYR A 80 -7.14 11.82 -4.18
CA TYR A 80 -6.42 11.54 -2.93
C TYR A 80 -5.05 12.23 -2.91
N ALA A 81 -4.72 12.80 -1.76
CA ALA A 81 -3.34 13.15 -1.41
C ALA A 81 -2.66 11.96 -0.72
N TRP A 82 -1.34 11.90 -0.80
CA TRP A 82 -0.51 10.85 -0.22
C TRP A 82 0.59 11.46 0.66
N LYS A 83 1.13 10.68 1.58
CA LYS A 83 2.38 10.97 2.30
C LYS A 83 3.07 9.66 2.63
N PHE A 84 4.30 9.65 3.13
CA PHE A 84 4.95 8.37 3.43
C PHE A 84 4.37 7.74 4.70
N CYS A 85 4.19 6.43 4.68
CA CYS A 85 3.71 5.60 5.78
C CYS A 85 4.86 4.67 6.23
N LEU A 86 5.45 4.97 7.39
CA LEU A 86 6.59 4.24 7.95
C LEU A 86 6.15 3.26 9.03
N CYS A 87 6.83 2.11 9.13
CA CYS A 87 6.60 1.15 10.20
C CYS A 87 6.78 1.80 11.56
N THR A 88 5.79 1.67 12.44
CA THR A 88 5.83 2.22 13.81
C THR A 88 6.93 1.62 14.69
N HIS A 89 7.45 0.44 14.33
CA HIS A 89 8.45 -0.29 15.12
C HIS A 89 9.89 -0.03 14.66
N CYS A 90 10.15 -0.02 13.35
CA CYS A 90 11.52 0.09 12.81
C CYS A 90 11.73 1.27 11.85
N GLY A 91 10.70 2.05 11.53
CA GLY A 91 10.79 3.18 10.60
C GLY A 91 10.91 2.80 9.12
N HIS A 92 10.87 1.51 8.77
CA HIS A 92 10.93 1.07 7.37
C HIS A 92 9.72 1.58 6.58
N HIS A 93 9.93 2.06 5.35
CA HIS A 93 8.86 2.55 4.48
C HIS A 93 7.94 1.40 4.03
N LEU A 94 6.66 1.48 4.42
CA LEU A 94 5.66 0.44 4.12
C LEU A 94 4.82 0.80 2.89
N GLY A 95 4.63 2.09 2.63
CA GLY A 95 3.78 2.61 1.57
C GLY A 95 3.40 4.06 1.82
N TRP A 96 2.19 4.44 1.44
CA TRP A 96 1.69 5.81 1.52
C TRP A 96 0.34 5.90 2.22
#